data_AF-A0A7V9R0G2-F1
#
_entry.id   AF-A0A7V9R0G2-F1
#
_cell.length_a   1.000
_cell.length_b   1.000
_cell.length_c   1.000
_cell.angle_alpha   90.00
_cell.angle_beta   90.00
_cell.angle_gamma   90.00
#
_symmetry.space_group_name_H-M   'P 1'
#
loop_
_entity.id
_entity.type
_entity.pdbx_description
1 polymer ?
#
loop_
_entity_poly.entity_id
_entity_poly.type
_entity_poly.pdbx_seq_one_letter_code
_entity_poly.pdbx_strand_id
1 'polypeptide(L)' 'MSTTRGVVYIHAAPPALCPHLEWATAGVLGAPVTLQWTPQPAAPGMLRAELSWEAPVGTA' A
#
# COMPACT_ATOMS: atom_id res chain seq x y z
N MET A 1 -4.54 4.70 25.01
CA MET A 1 -3.71 3.78 24.19
C MET A 1 -2.93 4.63 23.21
N SER A 2 -1.62 4.42 23.08
CA SER A 2 -0.82 5.16 22.10
C SER A 2 -0.98 4.49 20.73
N THR A 3 -1.28 5.27 19.70
CA THR A 3 -1.36 4.82 18.31
C THR A 3 -0.15 5.30 17.52
N THR A 4 0.29 4.48 16.57
CA THR A 4 1.28 4.83 15.54
C THR A 4 0.58 4.92 14.20
N ARG A 5 1.12 5.72 13.30
CA ARG A 5 0.58 5.93 11.95
C ARG A 5 1.71 5.95 10.94
N GLY A 6 1.40 5.55 9.72
CA GLY A 6 2.35 5.54 8.62
C GLY A 6 1.68 5.63 7.26
N VAL A 7 2.51 5.69 6.23
CA VAL A 7 2.06 5.71 4.83
C VAL A 7 2.89 4.72 4.02
N VAL A 8 2.23 3.93 3.18
CA VAL A 8 2.87 3.12 2.14
C VAL A 8 2.71 3.83 0.81
N TYR A 9 3.83 4.10 0.14
CA TYR A 9 3.84 4.64 -1.22
C TYR A 9 4.34 3.57 -2.20
N ILE A 10 3.53 3.33 -3.24
CA ILE A 10 3.95 2.55 -4.40
C ILE A 10 4.09 3.54 -5.55
N HIS A 11 5.34 3.89 -5.87
CA HIS A 11 5.62 4.89 -6.90
C HIS A 11 5.37 4.37 -8.31
N ALA A 12 5.61 3.09 -8.58
CA ALA A 12 5.32 2.47 -9.87
C ALA A 12 5.29 0.94 -9.72
N ALA A 13 4.28 0.29 -10.27
CA ALA A 13 4.17 -1.15 -10.37
C ALA A 13 3.44 -1.56 -11.67
N PRO A 14 3.86 -2.64 -12.34
CA PRO A 14 3.08 -3.19 -13.45
C PRO A 14 1.75 -3.76 -12.91
N PRO A 15 0.65 -3.71 -13.68
CA PRO A 15 -0.67 -4.16 -13.23
C PRO A 15 -0.71 -5.60 -12.70
N ALA A 16 0.12 -6.49 -13.26
CA ALA A 16 0.22 -7.88 -12.82
C ALA A 16 0.73 -8.03 -11.37
N LEU A 17 1.48 -7.05 -10.84
CA LEU A 17 1.98 -7.06 -9.46
C LEU A 17 1.03 -6.41 -8.46
N CYS A 18 0.02 -5.67 -8.91
CA CYS A 18 -0.90 -4.96 -8.02
C CYS A 18 -1.57 -5.88 -6.96
N PRO A 19 -2.13 -7.04 -7.33
CA PRO A 19 -2.72 -7.96 -6.34
C PRO A 19 -1.70 -8.50 -5.33
N HIS A 20 -0.44 -8.69 -5.76
CA HIS A 20 0.64 -9.16 -4.89
C HIS A 20 1.09 -8.09 -3.90
N LEU A 21 1.10 -6.81 -4.31
CA LEU A 21 1.42 -5.69 -3.44
C LEU A 21 0.33 -5.46 -2.39
N GLU A 22 -0.94 -5.63 -2.75
CA GLU A 22 -2.05 -5.63 -1.80
C GLU A 22 -1.92 -6.76 -0.78
N TRP A 23 -1.72 -7.99 -1.26
CA TRP A 23 -1.52 -9.15 -0.38
C TRP A 23 -0.33 -9.00 0.56
N ALA A 24 0.81 -8.52 0.06
CA ALA A 24 2.00 -8.30 0.87
C ALA A 24 1.78 -7.20 1.92
N THR A 25 1.14 -6.10 1.53
CA THR A 25 0.84 -4.99 2.45
C THR A 25 -0.14 -5.44 3.54
N ALA A 26 -1.17 -6.21 3.18
CA ALA A 26 -2.11 -6.80 4.14
C ALA A 26 -1.41 -7.73 5.15
N GLY A 27 -0.45 -8.54 4.69
CA GLY A 27 0.34 -9.41 5.55
C GLY A 27 1.21 -8.64 6.54
N VAL A 28 1.80 -7.52 6.13
CA VAL A 28 2.61 -6.66 7.01
C VAL A 28 1.74 -5.92 8.03
N LEU A 29 0.63 -5.32 7.60
CA LEU A 29 -0.27 -4.54 8.45
C LEU A 29 -1.25 -5.41 9.26
N GLY A 30 -1.21 -6.74 9.11
CA GLY A 30 -2.10 -7.67 9.81
C GLY A 30 -3.59 -7.46 9.55
N ALA A 31 -3.96 -6.73 8.49
CA ALA A 31 -5.34 -6.32 8.18
C ALA A 31 -5.59 -6.37 6.66
N PRO A 32 -6.85 -6.60 6.21
CA PRO A 32 -7.18 -6.54 4.79
C PRO A 32 -6.85 -5.16 4.20
N VAL A 33 -6.18 -5.15 3.05
CA VAL A 33 -5.79 -3.93 2.34
C VAL A 33 -6.32 -3.98 0.92
N THR A 34 -6.91 -2.87 0.48
CA THR A 34 -7.24 -2.60 -0.92
C THR A 34 -6.57 -1.28 -1.29
N LEU A 35 -5.81 -1.27 -2.39
CA LEU A 35 -5.10 -0.08 -2.83
C LEU A 35 -5.85 0.61 -3.96
N GLN A 36 -5.90 1.94 -3.90
CA GLN A 36 -6.43 2.72 -5.01
C GLN A 36 -5.33 2.95 -6.05
N TRP A 37 -5.33 2.10 -7.06
CA TRP A 37 -4.39 2.18 -8.18
C TRP A 37 -4.75 3.30 -9.15
N THR A 38 -3.76 4.09 -9.53
CA THR A 38 -3.88 5.16 -10.53
C THR A 38 -2.74 5.06 -11.53
N PRO A 39 -2.91 5.48 -12.81
CA PRO A 39 -1.80 5.51 -13.77
C PRO A 39 -0.63 6.37 -13.27
N GLN A 40 0.60 5.93 -13.50
CA GLN A 40 1.81 6.68 -13.15
C GLN A 40 2.24 7.57 -14.34
N PRO A 41 2.12 8.92 -14.27
CA PRO A 41 2.42 9.78 -15.41
C PRO A 41 3.87 9.73 -15.89
N ALA A 42 4.81 9.44 -14.99
CA ALA A 42 6.24 9.35 -15.32
C ALA A 42 6.66 8.02 -15.96
N ALA A 43 5.79 6.99 -15.94
CA ALA A 43 6.11 5.65 -16.41
C ALA A 43 4.86 5.01 -17.06
N PRO A 44 4.64 5.22 -18.38
CA PRO A 44 3.50 4.66 -19.08
C PRO A 44 3.37 3.15 -18.92
N GLY A 45 2.15 2.66 -18.69
CA GLY A 45 1.85 1.25 -18.43
C GLY A 45 2.06 0.81 -16.98
N MET A 46 2.59 1.68 -16.11
CA MET A 46 2.70 1.43 -14.68
C MET A 46 1.57 2.10 -13.90
N LEU A 47 1.29 1.56 -12.71
CA LEU A 47 0.33 2.10 -11.74
C LEU A 47 1.06 2.56 -10.48
N ARG A 48 0.49 3.52 -9.77
CA ARG A 48 0.92 4.02 -8.46
C ARG A 48 -0.24 3.96 -7.47
N ALA A 49 0.07 3.87 -6.19
CA ALA A 49 -0.92 3.88 -5.12
C ALA A 49 -0.31 4.43 -3.83
N GLU A 50 -1.17 4.85 -2.91
CA GLU A 50 -0.80 5.21 -1.55
C GLU A 50 -1.82 4.66 -0.56
N LEU A 51 -1.36 4.36 0.65
CA LEU A 51 -2.20 3.90 1.76
C LEU A 51 -1.72 4.53 3.06
N SER A 52 -2.60 5.30 3.70
CA SER A 52 -2.40 5.74 5.08
C SER A 52 -2.95 4.69 6.04
N TRP A 53 -2.24 4.40 7.13
CA TRP A 53 -2.66 3.44 8.14
C TRP A 53 -2.41 3.96 9.56
N GLU A 54 -3.16 3.43 10.52
CA GLU A 54 -3.02 3.69 11.95
C GLU A 54 -3.23 2.38 12.72
N ALA A 55 -2.39 2.11 13.72
CA ALA A 55 -2.47 0.92 14.57
C ALA A 55 -1.93 1.20 15.98
N PRO A 56 -2.18 0.34 16.98
CA PRO A 56 -1.55 0.45 18.29
C PRO A 56 0.00 0.48 18.20
N VAL A 57 0.66 1.22 19.08
CA VAL A 57 2.13 1.18 19.14
C VAL A 57 2.62 -0.24 19.44
N GLY A 58 3.64 -0.68 18.70
CA GLY A 58 4.20 -2.03 18.81
C GLY A 58 3.56 -3.05 17.87
N THR A 59 2.58 -2.63 17.06
CA THR A 59 2.03 -3.43 15.96
C THR A 59 2.41 -2.82 14.60
N ALA A 60 2.02 -3.51 13.54
CA ALA A 60 1.96 -3.02 12.18
C ALA A 60 0.51 -3.11 11.72
#